data_AF-A0A730ZGA5-F1
#
_entry.id   AF-A0A730ZGA5-F1
#
_cell.length_a   1.000
_cell.length_b   1.000
_cell.length_c   1.000
_cell.angle_alpha   90.00
_cell.angle_beta   90.00
_cell.angle_gamma   90.00
#
_symmetry.space_group_name_H-M   'P 1'
#
loop_
_entity.id
_entity.type
_entity.pdbx_description
1 polymer ?
#
loop_
_entity_poly.entity_id
_entity_poly.type
_entity_poly.pdbx_seq_one_letter_code
_entity_poly.pdbx_strand_id
1 'polypeptide(L)'
;MENSNRKPGWIKRVWRWWRSPSRLALGTLLLIGFIGGIIFWGGFNTGMEKANTEEFCISCHEMRNTVYEEYMETVHYNNRSGVRATCPDCHVPHEWGPKMIRKIKASKELYAKVFGLIDTPQKFEAHRLTMAQNEWRRMKDNNSQECRNCHNFDFMDLTAQKGVAAKMHDQAVKDGQTCIDCHKGIAHKLPDMRDVKPGF
;
A
#
# COMPACT_ATOMS: atom_id res chain seq x y z
N MET A 1 -14.29 35.34 -63.13
CA MET A 1 -13.53 34.10 -62.85
C MET A 1 -12.57 34.41 -61.73
N GLU A 2 -12.83 34.01 -60.49
CA GLU A 2 -11.82 34.09 -59.44
C GLU A 2 -12.07 33.00 -58.39
N ASN A 3 -11.50 31.81 -58.67
CA ASN A 3 -11.49 30.70 -57.73
C ASN A 3 -10.48 31.03 -56.63
N SER A 4 -10.92 31.70 -55.57
CA SER A 4 -10.08 31.90 -54.38
C SER A 4 -9.86 30.54 -53.72
N ASN A 5 -8.68 29.97 -53.95
CA ASN A 5 -8.23 28.72 -53.38
C ASN A 5 -7.89 28.96 -51.89
N ARG A 6 -8.91 29.20 -51.06
CA ARG A 6 -8.73 29.41 -49.62
C ARG A 6 -8.28 28.08 -49.00
N LYS A 7 -6.99 28.00 -48.69
CA LYS A 7 -6.40 26.86 -47.97
C LYS A 7 -7.24 26.58 -46.72
N PRO A 8 -7.63 25.33 -46.44
CA PRO A 8 -8.45 25.02 -45.28
C PRO A 8 -7.82 25.57 -43.99
N GLY A 9 -8.64 26.05 -43.06
CA GLY A 9 -8.17 26.53 -41.76
C GLY A 9 -7.30 25.48 -41.05
N TRP A 10 -6.36 25.93 -40.22
CA TRP A 10 -5.35 25.06 -39.58
C TRP A 10 -5.98 23.84 -38.89
N ILE A 11 -7.12 24.03 -38.21
CA ILE A 11 -7.91 22.96 -37.58
C ILE A 11 -8.35 21.89 -38.60
N LYS A 12 -8.90 22.31 -39.75
CA LYS A 12 -9.35 21.39 -40.81
C LYS A 12 -8.19 20.65 -41.48
N ARG A 13 -7.00 21.27 -41.55
CA ARG A 13 -5.78 20.62 -42.07
C ARG A 13 -5.25 19.56 -41.11
N VAL A 14 -5.13 19.90 -39.82
CA VAL A 14 -4.73 18.95 -38.77
C VAL A 14 -5.72 17.78 -38.69
N TRP A 15 -7.02 18.06 -38.76
CA TRP A 15 -8.07 17.03 -38.76
C TRP A 15 -8.03 16.11 -39.99
N ARG A 16 -7.81 16.67 -41.20
CA ARG A 16 -7.67 15.85 -42.42
C ARG A 16 -6.41 15.00 -42.42
N TRP A 17 -5.29 15.53 -41.92
CA TRP A 17 -4.03 14.79 -41.77
C TRP A 17 -4.17 13.64 -40.76
N TRP A 18 -4.85 13.87 -39.63
CA TRP A 18 -5.16 12.85 -38.62
C TRP A 18 -6.11 11.76 -39.14
N ARG A 19 -7.08 12.08 -40.01
CA ARG A 19 -8.03 11.12 -40.59
C ARG A 19 -7.55 10.42 -41.86
N SER A 20 -6.46 10.85 -42.49
CA SER A 20 -5.93 10.20 -43.70
C SER A 20 -4.90 9.12 -43.33
N PRO A 21 -5.06 7.86 -43.78
CA PRO A 21 -4.14 6.76 -43.46
C PRO A 21 -2.87 6.89 -44.30
N SER A 22 -2.02 7.88 -44.00
CA SER A 22 -0.66 7.95 -44.51
C SER A 22 0.28 7.24 -43.55
N ARG A 23 1.29 6.53 -44.07
CA ARG A 23 2.32 5.85 -43.24
C ARG A 23 3.00 6.83 -42.26
N LEU A 24 3.10 8.10 -42.64
CA LEU A 24 3.60 9.19 -41.80
C LEU A 24 2.65 9.56 -40.65
N ALA A 25 1.34 9.64 -40.90
CA ALA A 25 0.35 9.88 -39.84
C ALA A 25 0.31 8.74 -38.82
N LEU A 26 0.42 7.48 -39.28
CA LEU A 26 0.53 6.32 -38.38
C LEU A 26 1.83 6.37 -37.55
N GLY A 27 2.97 6.68 -38.18
CA GLY A 27 4.25 6.83 -37.48
C GLY A 27 4.23 7.94 -36.43
N THR A 28 3.62 9.09 -36.74
CA THR A 28 3.49 10.18 -35.75
C THR A 28 2.55 9.81 -34.61
N LEU A 29 1.43 9.13 -34.87
CA LEU A 29 0.53 8.64 -33.82
C LEU A 29 1.21 7.64 -32.89
N LEU A 30 1.98 6.70 -33.45
CA LEU A 30 2.74 5.73 -32.66
C LEU A 30 3.81 6.43 -31.81
N LEU A 31 4.53 7.40 -32.37
CA LEU A 31 5.55 8.16 -31.63
C LEU A 31 4.92 8.96 -30.48
N ILE A 32 3.82 9.67 -30.74
CA ILE A 32 3.10 10.42 -29.70
C ILE A 32 2.55 9.47 -28.64
N GLY A 33 1.95 8.34 -29.04
CA GLY A 33 1.42 7.34 -28.12
C GLY A 33 2.53 6.72 -27.26
N PHE A 34 3.69 6.45 -27.84
CA PHE A 34 4.85 5.92 -27.12
C PHE A 34 5.40 6.91 -26.11
N ILE A 35 5.63 8.17 -26.52
CA ILE A 35 6.08 9.24 -25.62
C ILE A 35 5.05 9.49 -24.51
N GLY A 36 3.76 9.56 -24.87
CA GLY A 36 2.66 9.67 -23.91
C GLY A 36 2.61 8.50 -22.94
N GLY A 37 2.85 7.28 -23.42
CA GLY A 37 2.95 6.07 -22.61
C GLY A 37 4.10 6.12 -21.60
N ILE A 38 5.28 6.59 -22.01
CA ILE A 38 6.43 6.79 -21.11
C ILE A 38 6.10 7.82 -20.04
N ILE A 39 5.55 8.97 -20.43
CA ILE A 39 5.18 10.04 -19.50
C ILE A 39 4.13 9.54 -18.51
N PHE A 40 3.09 8.86 -18.99
CA PHE A 40 2.06 8.29 -18.14
C PHE A 40 2.63 7.25 -17.18
N TRP A 41 3.41 6.29 -17.68
CA TRP A 41 4.01 5.25 -16.85
C TRP A 41 4.96 5.84 -15.78
N GLY A 42 5.81 6.79 -16.16
CA GLY A 42 6.70 7.47 -15.23
C GLY A 42 5.96 8.30 -14.19
N GLY A 43 4.94 9.06 -14.61
CA GLY A 43 4.10 9.84 -13.72
C GLY A 43 3.28 8.98 -12.76
N PHE A 44 2.70 7.89 -13.26
CA PHE A 44 1.93 6.94 -12.47
C PHE A 44 2.78 6.25 -11.39
N ASN A 45 3.95 5.73 -11.75
CA ASN A 45 4.84 5.07 -10.77
C ASN A 45 5.39 6.07 -9.76
N THR A 46 5.76 7.29 -10.19
CA THR A 46 6.18 8.35 -9.25
C THR A 46 5.07 8.69 -8.26
N GLY A 47 3.83 8.85 -8.72
CA GLY A 47 2.68 9.11 -7.87
C GLY A 47 2.38 7.95 -6.92
N MET A 48 2.47 6.72 -7.42
CA MET A 48 2.30 5.51 -6.60
C MET A 48 3.35 5.43 -5.50
N GLU A 49 4.62 5.68 -5.83
CA GLU A 49 5.71 5.60 -4.87
C GLU A 49 5.60 6.68 -3.80
N LYS A 50 5.21 7.91 -4.18
CA LYS A 50 4.87 8.95 -3.20
C LYS A 50 3.73 8.52 -2.28
N ALA A 51 2.72 7.84 -2.80
CA ALA A 51 1.62 7.29 -2.00
C ALA A 51 2.00 6.03 -1.20
N ASN A 52 3.25 5.56 -1.29
CA ASN A 52 3.83 4.47 -0.50
C ASN A 52 4.80 4.99 0.56
N THR A 53 4.86 6.29 0.86
CA THR A 53 5.77 6.80 1.90
C THR A 53 5.07 6.93 3.25
N GLU A 54 5.85 6.81 4.34
CA GLU A 54 5.38 7.13 5.70
C GLU A 54 4.81 8.56 5.78
N GLU A 55 5.48 9.53 5.14
CA GLU A 55 5.04 10.93 5.06
C GLU A 55 3.63 11.06 4.47
N PHE A 56 3.34 10.31 3.40
CA PHE A 56 2.00 10.31 2.83
C PHE A 56 0.97 9.67 3.77
N CYS A 57 1.30 8.54 4.40
CA CYS A 57 0.41 7.87 5.36
C CYS A 57 0.04 8.80 6.52
N ILE A 58 1.01 9.51 7.09
CA ILE A 58 0.80 10.45 8.21
C ILE A 58 0.37 11.86 7.76
N SER A 59 0.11 12.07 6.47
CA SER A 59 -0.48 13.31 5.99
C SER A 59 -1.94 13.46 6.48
N CYS A 60 -2.60 12.34 6.76
CA CYS A 60 -3.91 12.28 7.39
C CYS A 60 -3.78 12.37 8.91
N HIS A 61 -4.52 13.29 9.53
CA HIS A 61 -4.47 13.54 10.97
C HIS A 61 -4.92 12.32 11.79
N GLU A 62 -5.81 11.49 11.23
CA GLU A 62 -6.26 10.25 11.87
C GLU A 62 -5.09 9.30 12.07
N MET A 63 -4.23 9.14 11.06
CA MET A 63 -3.07 8.25 11.15
C MET A 63 -1.96 8.86 12.00
N ARG A 64 -1.69 10.16 11.82
CA ARG A 64 -0.66 10.89 12.56
C ARG A 64 -0.91 10.90 14.06
N ASN A 65 -2.14 11.22 14.48
CA ASN A 65 -2.45 11.45 15.89
C ASN A 65 -2.86 10.17 16.64
N THR A 66 -2.87 9.01 15.97
CA THR A 66 -3.24 7.72 16.58
C THR A 66 -2.14 6.68 16.37
N VAL A 67 -2.20 5.91 15.27
CA VAL A 67 -1.34 4.75 15.02
C VAL A 67 0.13 5.11 14.84
N TYR A 68 0.46 6.32 14.39
CA TYR A 68 1.84 6.76 14.29
C TYR A 68 2.48 6.97 15.67
N GLU A 69 1.77 7.63 16.60
CA GLU A 69 2.22 7.79 17.99
C GLU A 69 2.45 6.42 18.65
N GLU A 70 1.53 5.47 18.44
CA GLU A 70 1.67 4.10 18.95
C GLU A 70 2.87 3.37 18.33
N TYR A 71 3.11 3.57 17.03
CA TYR A 71 4.24 2.96 16.33
C TYR A 71 5.59 3.49 16.83
N MET A 72 5.69 4.78 17.18
CA MET A 72 6.92 5.38 17.68
C MET A 72 7.41 4.74 18.99
N GLU A 73 6.52 4.12 19.76
CA GLU A 73 6.85 3.42 21.00
C GLU A 73 7.40 1.99 20.76
N THR A 74 7.48 1.54 19.51
CA THR A 74 7.79 0.14 19.17
C THR A 74 9.25 -0.06 18.72
N VAL A 75 9.69 -1.32 18.73
CA VAL A 75 11.01 -1.72 18.22
C VAL A 75 11.17 -1.50 16.71
N HIS A 76 10.07 -1.39 15.96
CA HIS A 76 10.14 -1.10 14.52
C HIS A 76 10.46 0.37 14.24
N TYR A 77 10.21 1.26 15.21
CA TYR A 77 10.60 2.66 15.15
C TYR A 77 11.97 2.91 15.80
N ASN A 78 12.17 2.45 17.04
CA ASN A 78 13.40 2.67 17.79
C ASN A 78 14.08 1.34 18.14
N ASN A 79 15.22 1.07 17.51
CA ASN A 79 16.01 -0.13 17.74
C ASN A 79 17.51 0.11 17.64
N ARG A 80 18.27 -0.85 18.16
CA ARG A 80 19.74 -0.83 18.20
C ARG A 80 20.44 -0.79 16.84
N SER A 81 19.78 -1.21 15.77
CA SER A 81 20.39 -1.26 14.42
C SER A 81 20.21 0.03 13.63
N GLY A 82 19.27 0.90 14.01
CA GLY A 82 18.91 2.10 13.27
C GLY A 82 18.11 1.84 11.97
N VAL A 83 17.92 0.57 11.58
CA VAL A 83 17.06 0.17 10.47
C VAL A 83 15.60 0.17 10.94
N ARG A 84 14.72 0.86 10.22
CA ARG A 84 13.30 0.99 10.56
C ARG A 84 12.43 0.31 9.53
N ALA A 85 11.37 -0.35 10.01
CA ALA A 85 10.25 -0.76 9.19
C ALA A 85 9.14 0.28 9.37
N THR A 86 8.90 1.07 8.34
CA THR A 86 7.94 2.17 8.30
C THR A 86 6.54 1.68 7.91
N CYS A 87 5.55 2.57 7.92
CA CYS A 87 4.16 2.25 7.58
C CYS A 87 3.99 1.37 6.31
N PRO A 88 4.57 1.72 5.14
CA PRO A 88 4.41 0.93 3.92
C PRO A 88 5.03 -0.47 4.01
N ASP A 89 6.12 -0.65 4.75
CA ASP A 89 6.83 -1.94 4.83
C ASP A 89 5.93 -3.04 5.41
N CYS A 90 4.96 -2.66 6.26
CA CYS A 90 3.98 -3.56 6.85
C CYS A 90 2.61 -3.55 6.15
N HIS A 91 2.17 -2.40 5.64
CA HIS A 91 0.80 -2.22 5.12
C HIS A 91 0.66 -2.23 3.60
N VAL A 92 1.77 -2.16 2.86
CA VAL A 92 1.79 -2.12 1.40
C VAL A 92 2.66 -3.27 0.88
N PRO A 93 2.08 -4.26 0.18
CA PRO A 93 2.89 -5.33 -0.40
C PRO A 93 3.96 -4.79 -1.35
N HIS A 94 5.14 -5.43 -1.38
CA HIS A 94 6.22 -5.06 -2.30
C HIS A 94 5.90 -5.45 -3.75
N GLU A 95 5.35 -6.65 -3.93
CA GLU A 95 4.99 -7.22 -5.24
C GLU A 95 3.88 -6.44 -5.93
N TRP A 96 4.03 -6.17 -7.23
CA TRP A 96 3.14 -5.29 -7.98
C TRP A 96 1.66 -5.71 -7.92
N GLY A 97 1.35 -6.98 -8.15
CA GLY A 97 -0.04 -7.48 -8.16
C GLY A 97 -0.75 -7.26 -6.81
N PRO A 98 -0.24 -7.82 -5.71
CA PRO A 98 -0.77 -7.59 -4.36
C PRO A 98 -0.81 -6.10 -3.98
N LYS A 99 0.22 -5.32 -4.33
CA LYS A 99 0.28 -3.86 -4.10
C LYS A 99 -0.92 -3.16 -4.75
N MET A 100 -1.19 -3.45 -6.02
CA MET A 100 -2.32 -2.86 -6.75
C MET A 100 -3.66 -3.25 -6.13
N ILE A 101 -3.84 -4.51 -5.72
CA ILE A 101 -5.06 -4.96 -5.01
C ILE A 101 -5.24 -4.18 -3.71
N ARG A 102 -4.16 -4.01 -2.92
CA ARG A 102 -4.20 -3.25 -1.67
C ARG A 102 -4.55 -1.78 -1.91
N LYS A 103 -3.98 -1.14 -2.93
CA LYS A 103 -4.29 0.25 -3.31
C LYS A 103 -5.75 0.42 -3.75
N ILE A 104 -6.30 -0.53 -4.51
CA ILE A 104 -7.73 -0.53 -4.86
C ILE A 104 -8.59 -0.65 -3.60
N LYS A 105 -8.26 -1.58 -2.68
CA LYS A 105 -8.99 -1.71 -1.40
C LYS A 105 -8.85 -0.47 -0.51
N ALA A 106 -7.68 0.18 -0.53
CA ALA A 106 -7.39 1.40 0.22
C ALA A 106 -8.26 2.59 -0.21
N SER A 107 -8.85 2.58 -1.41
CA SER A 107 -9.80 3.63 -1.82
C SER A 107 -10.98 3.80 -0.86
N LYS A 108 -11.33 2.75 -0.11
CA LYS A 108 -12.33 2.82 0.98
C LYS A 108 -11.89 3.69 2.16
N GLU A 109 -10.58 3.82 2.39
CA GLU A 109 -10.03 4.71 3.42
C GLU A 109 -10.22 6.18 3.01
N LEU A 110 -10.13 6.49 1.71
CA LEU A 110 -10.48 7.82 1.20
C LEU A 110 -11.96 8.14 1.37
N TYR A 111 -12.84 7.15 1.15
CA TYR A 111 -14.26 7.30 1.48
C TYR A 111 -14.43 7.59 2.98
N ALA A 112 -13.81 6.80 3.86
CA ALA A 112 -13.87 7.01 5.30
C ALA A 112 -13.36 8.40 5.71
N LYS A 113 -12.32 8.90 5.04
CA LYS A 113 -11.78 10.25 5.24
C LYS A 113 -12.78 11.33 4.84
N VAL A 114 -13.35 11.25 3.63
CA VAL A 114 -14.30 12.23 3.10
C VAL A 114 -15.55 12.33 3.97
N PHE A 115 -16.03 11.20 4.50
CA PHE A 115 -17.21 11.15 5.37
C PHE A 115 -16.90 11.22 6.86
N GLY A 116 -15.63 11.40 7.25
CA GLY A 116 -15.23 11.57 8.65
C GLY A 116 -15.62 10.39 9.55
N LEU A 117 -15.44 9.15 9.08
CA LEU A 117 -15.84 7.95 9.84
C LEU A 117 -14.94 7.67 11.04
N ILE A 118 -13.69 8.13 11.01
CA ILE A 118 -12.67 7.94 12.06
C ILE A 118 -11.89 9.23 12.35
N ASP A 119 -12.47 10.39 12.02
CA ASP A 119 -11.80 11.71 12.08
C ASP A 119 -11.58 12.26 13.50
N THR A 120 -12.14 11.61 14.53
CA THR A 120 -11.90 11.93 15.94
C THR A 120 -11.36 10.70 16.69
N PRO A 121 -10.63 10.89 17.80
CA PRO A 121 -10.14 9.77 18.62
C PRO A 121 -11.24 8.81 19.06
N GLN A 122 -12.42 9.32 19.40
CA GLN A 122 -13.56 8.50 19.85
C GLN A 122 -14.10 7.64 18.71
N LYS A 123 -14.23 8.21 17.50
CA LYS A 123 -14.67 7.48 16.32
C LYS A 123 -13.64 6.45 15.86
N PHE A 124 -12.35 6.82 15.92
CA PHE A 124 -11.25 5.89 15.64
C PHE A 124 -11.31 4.70 16.59
N GLU A 125 -11.43 4.94 17.90
CA GLU A 125 -11.49 3.89 18.91
C GLU A 125 -12.72 2.99 18.73
N ALA A 126 -13.88 3.57 18.42
CA ALA A 126 -15.10 2.81 18.11
C ALA A 126 -14.92 1.85 16.92
N HIS A 127 -14.04 2.17 15.97
CA HIS A 127 -13.74 1.33 14.81
C HIS A 127 -12.46 0.49 14.97
N ARG A 128 -11.66 0.70 16.03
CA ARG A 128 -10.31 0.13 16.17
C ARG A 128 -10.32 -1.40 16.03
N LEU A 129 -11.23 -2.08 16.72
CA LEU A 129 -11.32 -3.53 16.66
C LEU A 129 -11.61 -4.02 15.24
N THR A 130 -12.56 -3.37 14.55
CA THR A 130 -12.92 -3.73 13.17
C THR A 130 -11.74 -3.50 12.22
N MET A 131 -11.04 -2.37 12.34
CA MET A 131 -9.86 -2.07 11.53
C MET A 131 -8.73 -3.07 11.79
N ALA A 132 -8.45 -3.38 13.06
CA ALA A 132 -7.42 -4.34 13.45
C ALA A 132 -7.74 -5.75 12.93
N GLN A 133 -8.98 -6.23 13.08
CA GLN A 133 -9.41 -7.54 12.58
C GLN A 133 -9.30 -7.65 11.05
N ASN A 134 -9.62 -6.58 10.33
CA ASN A 134 -9.46 -6.55 8.88
C ASN A 134 -7.99 -6.70 8.47
N GLU A 135 -7.09 -6.03 9.18
CA GLU A 135 -5.66 -6.12 8.89
C GLU A 135 -5.06 -7.45 9.33
N TRP A 136 -5.44 -7.99 10.48
CA TRP A 136 -5.02 -9.31 10.92
C TRP A 136 -5.48 -10.40 9.96
N ARG A 137 -6.72 -10.32 9.48
CA ARG A 137 -7.22 -11.25 8.47
C ARG A 137 -6.42 -11.13 7.18
N ARG A 138 -6.13 -9.90 6.70
CA ARG A 138 -5.27 -9.70 5.52
C ARG A 138 -3.90 -10.34 5.70
N MET A 139 -3.23 -10.06 6.83
CA MET A 139 -1.91 -10.60 7.15
C MET A 139 -1.94 -12.11 7.40
N LYS A 140 -3.07 -12.69 7.78
CA LYS A 140 -3.21 -14.15 7.90
C LYS A 140 -3.42 -14.78 6.51
N ASP A 141 -4.35 -14.23 5.73
CA ASP A 141 -4.72 -14.72 4.40
C ASP A 141 -3.54 -14.69 3.42
N ASN A 142 -2.58 -13.76 3.59
CA ASN A 142 -1.37 -13.68 2.76
C ASN A 142 -0.13 -14.32 3.42
N ASN A 143 -0.29 -15.14 4.46
CA ASN A 143 0.80 -15.77 5.21
C ASN A 143 1.83 -14.77 5.76
N SER A 144 1.37 -13.59 6.20
CA SER A 144 2.17 -12.51 6.79
C SER A 144 3.32 -12.10 5.87
N GLN A 145 3.04 -12.00 4.57
CA GLN A 145 4.00 -11.68 3.51
C GLN A 145 4.90 -10.50 3.88
N GLU A 146 4.31 -9.41 4.36
CA GLU A 146 5.03 -8.18 4.71
C GLU A 146 5.97 -8.39 5.90
N CYS A 147 5.56 -9.15 6.90
CA CYS A 147 6.43 -9.52 8.02
C CYS A 147 7.62 -10.35 7.51
N ARG A 148 7.37 -11.31 6.62
CA ARG A 148 8.37 -12.26 6.11
C ARG A 148 9.41 -11.64 5.18
N ASN A 149 9.15 -10.45 4.64
CA ASN A 149 10.16 -9.70 3.89
C ASN A 149 11.40 -9.38 4.74
N CYS A 150 11.23 -9.30 6.08
CA CYS A 150 12.33 -9.07 7.03
C CYS A 150 12.47 -10.20 8.06
N HIS A 151 11.38 -10.87 8.42
CA HIS A 151 11.29 -11.91 9.45
C HIS A 151 10.82 -13.24 8.85
N ASN A 152 11.70 -13.91 8.11
CA ASN A 152 11.40 -15.22 7.56
C ASN A 152 11.89 -16.33 8.50
N PHE A 153 11.02 -17.31 8.81
CA PHE A 153 11.37 -18.48 9.61
C PHE A 153 12.60 -19.22 9.09
N ASP A 154 12.79 -19.30 7.76
CA ASP A 154 13.92 -19.99 7.14
C ASP A 154 15.28 -19.37 7.49
N PHE A 155 15.29 -18.08 7.85
CA PHE A 155 16.49 -17.32 8.17
C PHE A 155 16.57 -16.92 9.64
N MET A 156 15.64 -17.40 10.48
CA MET A 156 15.68 -17.15 11.92
C MET A 156 16.66 -18.12 12.59
N ASP A 157 17.65 -17.57 13.29
CA ASP A 157 18.47 -18.35 14.21
C ASP A 157 17.73 -18.56 15.54
N LEU A 158 17.12 -19.74 15.71
CA LEU A 158 16.42 -20.11 16.93
C LEU A 158 17.35 -20.26 18.14
N THR A 159 18.64 -20.50 17.94
CA THR A 159 19.62 -20.67 19.03
C THR A 159 19.94 -19.34 19.71
N ALA A 160 19.81 -18.24 18.97
CA ALA A 160 19.97 -16.86 19.47
C ALA A 160 18.70 -16.33 20.18
N GLN A 161 17.59 -17.08 20.16
CA GLN A 161 16.33 -16.67 20.79
C GLN A 161 16.23 -17.17 22.24
N LYS A 162 15.39 -16.51 23.04
CA LYS A 162 15.02 -17.03 24.37
C LYS A 162 14.34 -18.40 24.21
N GLY A 163 14.63 -19.34 25.10
CA GLY A 163 14.17 -20.73 24.95
C GLY A 163 12.66 -20.93 24.76
N VAL A 164 11.82 -20.08 25.35
CA VAL A 164 10.36 -20.12 25.11
C VAL A 164 10.01 -19.64 23.70
N ALA A 165 10.61 -18.53 23.24
CA ALA A 165 10.37 -18.00 21.90
C ALA A 165 10.84 -18.96 20.81
N ALA A 166 12.02 -19.58 20.99
CA ALA A 166 12.54 -20.60 20.07
C ALA A 166 11.57 -21.78 19.90
N LYS A 167 11.04 -22.30 21.02
CA LYS A 167 10.04 -23.38 21.01
C LYS A 167 8.74 -22.96 20.32
N MET A 168 8.26 -21.75 20.59
CA MET A 168 7.02 -21.26 19.97
C MET A 168 7.18 -21.02 18.47
N HIS A 169 8.31 -20.50 18.01
CA HIS A 169 8.56 -20.35 16.58
C HIS A 169 8.73 -21.71 15.88
N ASP A 170 9.44 -22.67 16.48
CA ASP A 170 9.53 -24.03 15.95
C ASP A 170 8.14 -24.70 15.83
N GLN A 171 7.29 -24.53 16.85
CA GLN A 171 5.92 -25.03 16.81
C GLN A 171 5.07 -24.32 15.75
N ALA A 172 5.16 -23.01 15.64
CA ALA A 172 4.43 -22.23 14.64
C ALA A 172 4.75 -22.66 13.20
N VAL A 173 6.00 -23.01 12.91
CA VAL A 173 6.41 -23.57 11.62
C VAL A 173 5.73 -24.91 11.36
N LYS A 174 5.73 -25.82 12.35
CA LYS A 174 5.12 -27.15 12.23
C LYS A 174 3.60 -27.08 12.06
N ASP A 175 2.96 -26.12 12.73
CA ASP A 175 1.51 -25.93 12.70
C ASP A 175 1.05 -25.08 11.49
N GLY A 176 1.98 -24.61 10.65
CA GLY A 176 1.65 -23.76 9.51
C GLY A 176 1.06 -22.40 9.90
N GLN A 177 1.41 -21.89 11.08
CA GLN A 177 0.93 -20.61 11.59
C GLN A 177 1.61 -19.42 10.90
N THR A 178 0.90 -18.30 10.90
CA THR A 178 1.39 -17.02 10.39
C THR A 178 1.90 -16.14 11.53
N CYS A 179 2.70 -15.12 11.23
CA CYS A 179 3.26 -14.22 12.25
C CYS A 179 2.14 -13.55 13.08
N ILE A 180 1.04 -13.18 12.41
CA ILE A 180 -0.07 -12.44 13.02
C ILE A 180 -1.01 -13.31 13.86
N ASP A 181 -0.86 -14.64 13.84
CA ASP A 181 -1.61 -15.52 14.74
C ASP A 181 -1.23 -15.26 16.21
N CYS A 182 0.05 -14.97 16.47
CA CYS A 182 0.58 -14.66 17.80
C CYS A 182 0.88 -13.15 17.99
N HIS A 183 1.46 -12.48 16.98
CA HIS A 183 1.96 -11.10 17.13
C HIS A 183 0.92 -10.01 16.83
N LYS A 184 -0.28 -10.14 17.40
CA LYS A 184 -1.30 -9.08 17.33
C LYS A 184 -0.89 -7.90 18.21
N GLY A 185 -1.05 -6.69 17.69
CA GLY A 185 -0.65 -5.47 18.39
C GLY A 185 0.86 -5.22 18.41
N ILE A 186 1.61 -5.76 17.45
CA ILE A 186 3.07 -5.61 17.37
C ILE A 186 3.54 -4.16 17.16
N ALA A 187 2.77 -3.35 16.43
CA ALA A 187 3.12 -1.98 16.08
C ALA A 187 2.09 -0.94 16.59
N HIS A 188 0.91 -1.39 17.00
CA HIS A 188 -0.20 -0.54 17.39
C HIS A 188 -0.89 -1.11 18.62
N LYS A 189 -1.50 -0.24 19.41
CA LYS A 189 -2.20 -0.64 20.63
C LYS A 189 -3.29 -1.65 20.29
N LEU A 190 -3.28 -2.77 21.01
CA LEU A 190 -4.28 -3.82 20.87
C LEU A 190 -5.67 -3.25 21.22
N PRO A 191 -6.71 -3.47 20.39
CA PRO A 191 -8.07 -3.07 20.71
C PRO A 191 -8.59 -3.80 21.95
N ASP A 192 -9.74 -3.36 22.46
CA ASP A 192 -10.49 -4.13 23.45
C ASP A 192 -10.87 -5.51 22.89
N MET A 193 -10.37 -6.56 23.54
CA MET A 193 -10.53 -7.96 23.12
C MET A 193 -11.58 -8.72 23.93
N ARG A 194 -12.32 -8.07 24.85
CA ARG A 194 -13.26 -8.76 25.77
C ARG A 194 -14.27 -9.67 25.05
N ASP A 195 -14.76 -9.24 23.89
CA ASP A 195 -15.76 -9.98 23.10
C ASP A 195 -15.15 -10.81 21.96
N VAL A 196 -13.81 -10.88 21.87
CA VAL A 196 -13.10 -11.62 20.83
C VAL A 196 -12.63 -12.95 21.41
N LYS A 197 -13.09 -14.06 20.82
CA LYS A 197 -12.62 -15.39 21.22
C LYS A 197 -11.10 -15.50 21.05
N PRO A 198 -10.37 -16.06 22.05
CA PRO A 198 -8.96 -16.40 21.88
C PRO A 198 -8.78 -17.30 20.65
N GLY A 199 -7.72 -17.05 19.89
CA GLY A 199 -7.43 -17.76 18.64
C GLY A 199 -6.62 -19.04 18.83
N PHE A 200 -6.53 -19.54 20.07
CA PHE A 200 -5.78 -20.73 20.49
C PHE A 200 -6.64 -21.56 21.44
#